data_AF-A0AA43D6H2-F1
#
_entry.id   AF-A0AA43D6H2-F1
#
_cell.length_a   1.000
_cell.length_b   1.000
_cell.length_c   1.000
_cell.angle_alpha   90.00
_cell.angle_beta   90.00
_cell.angle_gamma   90.00
#
_symmetry.space_group_name_H-M   'P 1'
#
loop_
_entity.id
_entity.type
_entity.pdbx_description
1 polymer ?
#
loop_
_entity_poly.entity_id
_entity_poly.type
_entity_poly.pdbx_seq_one_letter_code
_entity_poly.pdbx_strand_id
1 'polypeptide(L)'
;MKQIIVTLVFIGASISSFAQAKVAIGIKGGPNFANINTDASAGENYKNRTGFNFGAFVLFRGEKIGIQPEILFSQQGSTIKYSGDPDVKSNFSYVNIPLVVKLYTVAGINLQVGPQIGLLTSAKIDDSDV
;
A
#
# COMPACT_ATOMS: atom_id res chain seq x y z
N MET A 1 -36.11 -7.23 5.82
CA MET A 1 -36.33 -6.41 7.04
C MET A 1 -35.37 -6.76 8.18
N LYS A 2 -35.23 -8.03 8.57
CA LYS A 2 -34.32 -8.46 9.65
C LYS A 2 -32.85 -8.08 9.40
N GLN A 3 -32.39 -8.24 8.16
CA GLN A 3 -31.01 -7.90 7.74
C GLN A 3 -30.74 -6.37 7.79
N ILE A 4 -31.70 -5.54 7.38
CA ILE A 4 -31.56 -4.07 7.39
C ILE A 4 -31.45 -3.55 8.83
N ILE A 5 -32.24 -4.11 9.75
CA ILE A 5 -32.20 -3.75 11.17
C ILE A 5 -30.84 -4.14 11.78
N VAL A 6 -30.31 -5.33 11.45
CA VAL A 6 -28.98 -5.76 11.90
C VAL A 6 -27.89 -4.84 11.37
N THR A 7 -27.95 -4.44 10.09
CA THR A 7 -27.00 -3.48 9.51
C THR A 7 -27.10 -2.10 10.17
N LEU A 8 -28.31 -1.60 10.44
CA LEU A 8 -28.52 -0.31 11.12
C LEU A 8 -27.99 -0.32 12.56
N VAL A 9 -28.20 -1.43 13.28
CA VAL A 9 -27.68 -1.61 14.65
C VAL A 9 -26.16 -1.70 14.65
N PHE A 10 -25.56 -2.38 13.66
CA PHE A 10 -24.09 -2.41 13.49
C PHE A 10 -23.52 -1.03 13.18
N ILE A 11 -24.17 -0.26 12.30
CA ILE A 11 -23.76 1.12 12.01
C ILE A 11 -23.88 1.99 13.26
N GLY A 12 -25.00 1.91 14.00
CA GLY A 12 -25.24 2.67 15.23
C GLY A 12 -24.24 2.36 16.35
N ALA A 13 -23.94 1.08 16.58
CA ALA A 13 -22.96 0.64 17.58
C ALA A 13 -21.51 1.02 17.19
N SER A 14 -21.23 1.15 15.89
CA SER A 14 -19.93 1.62 15.42
C SER A 14 -19.72 3.10 15.80
N ILE A 15 -20.74 3.95 15.64
CA ILE A 15 -20.62 5.40 15.88
C ILE A 15 -20.32 5.73 17.35
N SER A 16 -20.91 5.00 18.31
CA SER A 16 -20.65 5.21 19.74
C SER A 16 -19.27 4.76 20.20
N SER A 17 -18.63 3.82 19.50
CA SER A 17 -17.24 3.40 19.77
C SER A 17 -16.20 4.42 19.31
N PHE A 18 -16.54 5.33 18.38
CA PHE A 18 -15.60 6.34 17.86
C PHE A 18 -15.52 7.61 18.72
N ALA A 19 -16.41 7.83 19.69
CA ALA A 19 -16.38 9.01 20.56
C ALA A 19 -15.13 9.09 21.47
N GLN A 20 -14.43 7.97 21.68
CA GLN A 20 -13.16 7.89 22.43
C GLN A 20 -11.93 7.73 21.50
N ALA A 21 -12.13 7.72 20.18
CA ALA A 21 -11.05 7.47 19.23
C ALA A 21 -10.18 8.71 19.06
N LYS A 22 -8.87 8.55 19.28
CA LYS A 22 -7.87 9.59 19.01
C LYS A 22 -7.63 9.65 17.50
N VAL A 23 -7.81 10.83 16.91
CA VAL A 23 -7.48 11.07 15.50
C VAL A 23 -6.07 11.62 15.39
N ALA A 24 -5.25 11.06 14.52
CA ALA A 24 -3.92 11.56 14.20
C ALA A 24 -3.72 11.59 12.68
N ILE A 25 -2.99 12.58 12.19
CA ILE A 25 -2.58 12.68 10.79
C ILE A 25 -1.07 12.51 10.75
N GLY A 26 -0.57 11.78 9.75
CA GLY A 26 0.86 11.56 9.60
C GLY A 26 1.29 11.43 8.15
N ILE A 27 2.59 11.53 7.94
CA ILE A 27 3.24 11.26 6.67
C ILE A 27 3.99 9.93 6.75
N LYS A 28 4.13 9.26 5.61
CA LYS A 28 4.92 8.03 5.47
C LYS A 28 5.80 8.18 4.24
N GLY A 29 7.02 7.65 4.32
CA GLY A 29 7.87 7.51 3.15
C GLY A 29 9.05 6.61 3.44
N GLY A 30 9.65 6.08 2.39
CA GLY A 30 10.77 5.15 2.50
C GLY A 30 11.21 4.61 1.14
N PRO A 31 12.34 3.87 1.11
CA PRO A 31 12.75 3.15 -0.07
C PRO A 31 11.74 2.04 -0.38
N ASN A 32 11.49 1.82 -1.67
CA ASN A 32 10.65 0.72 -2.15
C ASN A 32 11.50 -0.24 -2.97
N PHE A 33 11.62 -1.49 -2.54
CA PHE A 33 12.34 -2.53 -3.27
C PHE A 33 11.33 -3.39 -4.01
N ALA A 34 11.27 -3.26 -5.33
CA ALA A 34 10.33 -3.98 -6.18
C ALA A 34 11.06 -4.93 -7.12
N ASN A 35 10.42 -6.04 -7.46
CA ASN A 35 10.86 -6.93 -8.52
C ASN A 35 9.63 -7.42 -9.28
N ILE A 36 9.81 -7.76 -10.55
CA ILE A 36 8.78 -8.38 -11.37
C ILE A 36 9.20 -9.83 -11.55
N ASN A 37 8.35 -10.75 -11.10
CA ASN A 37 8.55 -12.17 -11.35
C ASN A 37 7.59 -12.59 -12.46
N THR A 38 8.15 -12.98 -13.60
CA THR A 38 7.42 -13.51 -14.76
C THR A 38 8.13 -14.76 -15.24
N ASP A 39 7.44 -15.61 -16.00
CA ASP A 39 8.06 -16.72 -16.70
C ASP A 39 9.09 -16.16 -17.67
N ALA A 40 10.36 -16.18 -17.26
CA ALA A 40 11.44 -15.57 -18.02
C ALA A 40 11.67 -16.37 -19.30
N SER A 41 11.71 -15.68 -20.44
CA SER A 41 12.19 -16.29 -21.67
C SER A 41 13.69 -16.58 -21.55
N ALA A 42 14.19 -17.59 -22.27
CA ALA A 42 15.60 -17.97 -22.22
C ALA A 42 16.51 -16.75 -22.52
N GLY A 43 17.23 -16.25 -21.50
CA GLY A 43 18.14 -15.11 -21.61
C GLY A 43 17.73 -13.85 -20.83
N GLU A 44 16.50 -13.78 -20.30
CA GLU A 44 15.99 -12.65 -19.52
C GLU A 44 16.22 -12.85 -18.02
N ASN A 45 16.81 -11.86 -17.35
CA ASN A 45 16.94 -11.86 -15.89
C ASN A 45 16.33 -10.59 -15.28
N TYR A 46 15.23 -10.77 -14.53
CA TYR A 46 14.57 -9.71 -13.77
C TYR A 46 15.25 -9.50 -12.43
N LYS A 47 15.73 -8.27 -12.17
CA LYS A 47 16.41 -7.90 -10.93
C LYS A 47 15.63 -6.85 -10.15
N ASN A 48 15.74 -6.94 -8.83
CA ASN A 48 15.22 -5.96 -7.89
C ASN A 48 15.64 -4.55 -8.29
N ARG A 49 14.66 -3.65 -8.27
CA ARG A 49 14.82 -2.22 -8.45
C ARG A 49 14.50 -1.50 -7.14
N THR A 50 15.37 -0.56 -6.78
CA THR A 50 15.10 0.38 -5.69
C THR A 50 14.41 1.62 -6.24
N GLY A 51 13.17 1.84 -5.83
CA GLY A 51 12.42 3.09 -5.96
C GLY A 51 12.15 3.70 -4.59
N PHE A 52 11.08 4.49 -4.48
CA PHE A 52 10.64 5.09 -3.23
C PHE A 52 9.11 5.09 -3.13
N ASN A 53 8.62 5.21 -1.92
CA ASN A 53 7.23 5.51 -1.63
C ASN A 53 7.14 6.73 -0.72
N PHE A 54 6.07 7.51 -0.86
CA PHE A 54 5.75 8.60 0.05
C PHE A 54 4.25 8.89 0.05
N GLY A 55 3.73 9.47 1.12
CA GLY A 55 2.33 9.84 1.21
C GLY A 55 1.90 10.20 2.62
N ALA A 56 0.60 10.13 2.86
CA ALA A 56 -0.02 10.53 4.11
C ALA A 56 -1.09 9.54 4.55
N PHE A 57 -1.39 9.57 5.85
CA PHE A 57 -2.42 8.75 6.45
C PHE A 57 -3.20 9.51 7.51
N VAL A 58 -4.42 9.04 7.74
CA VAL A 58 -5.23 9.42 8.90
C VAL A 58 -5.37 8.18 9.76
N LEU A 59 -5.11 8.30 11.05
CA LEU A 59 -5.23 7.23 12.04
C LEU A 59 -6.40 7.54 12.97
N PHE A 60 -7.38 6.66 13.00
CA PHE A 60 -8.44 6.60 14.01
C PHE A 60 -8.05 5.54 15.03
N ARG A 61 -7.55 5.95 16.19
CA ARG A 61 -7.02 5.06 17.23
C ARG A 61 -8.00 4.91 18.39
N GLY A 62 -8.52 3.71 18.59
CA GLY A 62 -9.13 3.28 19.85
C GLY A 62 -8.09 2.73 20.84
N GLU A 63 -8.54 2.07 21.90
CA GLU A 63 -7.65 1.54 22.93
C GLU A 63 -6.76 0.38 22.43
N LYS A 64 -7.38 -0.61 21.78
CA LYS A 64 -6.71 -1.85 21.31
C LYS A 64 -6.63 -1.95 19.80
N ILE A 65 -7.47 -1.20 19.08
CA ILE A 65 -7.60 -1.27 17.62
C ILE A 65 -7.51 0.13 17.04
N GLY A 66 -6.89 0.27 15.87
CA GLY A 66 -6.93 1.50 15.07
C GLY A 66 -7.24 1.21 13.61
N ILE A 67 -7.85 2.16 12.92
CA ILE A 67 -8.07 2.12 11.47
C ILE A 67 -7.27 3.26 10.85
N GLN A 68 -6.51 2.95 9.80
CA GLN A 68 -5.58 3.86 9.16
C GLN A 68 -5.73 3.79 7.63
N PRO A 69 -6.64 4.58 7.04
CA PRO A 69 -6.61 4.86 5.61
C PRO A 69 -5.36 5.68 5.25
N GLU A 70 -4.76 5.35 4.12
CA GLU A 70 -3.58 6.05 3.60
C GLU A 70 -3.72 6.33 2.10
N ILE A 71 -2.93 7.28 1.62
CA ILE A 71 -2.69 7.52 0.19
C ILE A 71 -1.18 7.61 0.02
N LEU A 72 -0.62 6.74 -0.82
CA LEU A 72 0.82 6.59 -1.04
C LEU A 72 1.13 6.63 -2.54
N PHE A 73 2.03 7.50 -2.95
CA PHE A 73 2.71 7.36 -4.24
C PHE A 73 3.84 6.34 -4.08
N SER A 74 3.99 5.40 -5.02
CA SER A 74 5.01 4.35 -4.97
C SER A 74 5.59 4.08 -6.35
N GLN A 75 6.93 4.10 -6.45
CA GLN A 75 7.65 3.66 -7.64
C GLN A 75 8.01 2.18 -7.53
N GLN A 76 7.44 1.39 -8.41
CA GLN A 76 7.64 -0.05 -8.56
C GLN A 76 8.29 -0.34 -9.92
N GLY A 77 8.71 -1.58 -10.15
CA GLY A 77 9.33 -1.97 -11.42
C GLY A 77 10.38 -3.05 -11.27
N SER A 78 11.15 -3.25 -12.34
CA SER A 78 12.25 -4.21 -12.42
C SER A 78 13.30 -3.72 -13.40
N THR A 79 14.55 -4.13 -13.20
CA THR A 79 15.61 -4.02 -14.21
C THR A 79 15.70 -5.35 -14.95
N ILE A 80 15.57 -5.34 -16.27
CA ILE A 80 15.69 -6.52 -17.13
C ILE A 80 17.10 -6.54 -17.70
N LYS A 81 17.84 -7.62 -17.43
CA LYS A 81 19.16 -7.85 -18.01
C LYS A 81 19.05 -8.84 -19.16
N TYR A 82 19.60 -8.44 -20.31
CA TYR A 82 19.76 -9.28 -21.48
C TYR A 82 21.23 -9.67 -21.65
N SER A 83 21.49 -10.88 -22.15
CA SER A 83 22.86 -11.37 -22.35
C SER A 83 23.49 -10.70 -23.58
N GLY A 84 24.33 -9.69 -23.37
CA GLY A 84 25.05 -8.98 -24.43
C GLY A 84 24.46 -7.64 -24.86
N ASP A 85 23.30 -7.27 -24.31
CA ASP A 85 22.59 -6.02 -24.60
C ASP A 85 22.51 -5.10 -23.35
N PRO A 86 22.27 -3.79 -23.52
CA PRO A 86 22.09 -2.86 -22.40
C PRO A 86 20.89 -3.24 -21.51
N ASP A 87 21.04 -2.97 -20.21
CA ASP A 87 19.99 -3.20 -19.21
C ASP A 87 18.76 -2.32 -19.51
N VAL A 88 17.57 -2.92 -19.56
CA VAL A 88 16.30 -2.22 -19.77
C VAL A 88 15.61 -1.97 -18.43
N LYS A 89 15.19 -0.73 -18.17
CA LYS A 89 14.49 -0.35 -16.92
C LYS A 89 13.01 -0.22 -17.15
N SER A 90 12.22 -1.05 -16.44
CA SER A 90 10.78 -0.92 -16.38
C SER A 90 10.37 -0.16 -15.11
N ASN A 91 9.67 0.96 -15.29
CA ASN A 91 9.24 1.89 -14.23
C ASN A 91 7.72 1.97 -14.20
N PHE A 92 7.13 1.63 -13.05
CA PHE A 92 5.71 1.77 -12.83
C PHE A 92 5.45 2.65 -11.62
N SER A 93 4.75 3.76 -11.83
CA SER A 93 4.30 4.64 -10.75
C SER A 93 2.87 4.30 -10.38
N TYR A 94 2.63 4.11 -9.08
CA TYR A 94 1.32 3.78 -8.54
C TYR A 94 0.88 4.82 -7.52
N VAL A 95 -0.42 5.10 -7.50
CA VAL A 95 -1.11 5.68 -6.35
C VAL A 95 -1.81 4.54 -5.63
N ASN A 96 -1.30 4.21 -4.44
CA ASN A 96 -1.81 3.17 -3.57
C ASN A 96 -2.70 3.78 -2.48
N ILE A 97 -3.85 3.16 -2.25
CA ILE A 97 -4.82 3.54 -1.23
C ILE A 97 -5.03 2.33 -0.31
N PRO A 98 -4.13 2.11 0.67
CA PRO A 98 -4.31 1.05 1.65
C PRO A 98 -5.30 1.45 2.75
N LEU A 99 -6.07 0.47 3.24
CA LEU A 99 -6.92 0.60 4.41
C LEU A 99 -6.40 -0.34 5.50
N VAL A 100 -5.60 0.19 6.43
CA VAL A 100 -4.88 -0.61 7.42
C VAL A 100 -5.67 -0.70 8.73
N VAL A 101 -5.81 -1.90 9.28
CA VAL A 101 -6.22 -2.14 10.67
C VAL A 101 -4.98 -2.39 11.51
N LYS A 102 -4.88 -1.69 12.64
CA LYS A 102 -3.79 -1.81 13.62
C LYS A 102 -4.29 -2.45 14.90
N LEU A 103 -3.62 -3.49 15.38
CA LEU A 103 -3.86 -4.10 16.69
C LEU A 103 -2.73 -3.72 17.63
N TYR A 104 -3.02 -2.93 18.66
CA TYR A 104 -2.03 -2.45 19.63
C TYR A 104 -1.81 -3.47 20.73
N THR A 105 -0.55 -3.84 20.96
CA THR A 105 -0.15 -4.73 22.06
C THR A 105 0.41 -3.93 23.25
N VAL A 106 0.71 -4.61 24.35
CA VAL A 106 1.06 -4.00 25.64
C VAL A 106 2.41 -3.25 25.63
N ALA A 107 3.24 -3.43 24.60
CA ALA A 107 4.62 -2.91 24.53
C ALA A 107 4.82 -1.81 23.47
N GLY A 108 3.76 -1.13 23.02
CA GLY A 108 3.84 -0.12 21.96
C GLY A 108 4.03 -0.67 20.54
N ILE A 109 4.21 -1.99 20.42
CA ILE A 109 4.17 -2.73 19.15
C ILE A 109 2.72 -2.79 18.67
N ASN A 110 2.53 -2.74 17.36
CA ASN A 110 1.24 -2.99 16.74
C ASN A 110 1.38 -3.91 15.52
N LEU A 111 0.40 -4.79 15.34
CA LEU A 111 0.25 -5.59 14.14
C LEU A 111 -0.61 -4.83 13.14
N GLN A 112 -0.22 -4.84 11.87
CA GLN A 112 -0.90 -4.09 10.81
C GLN A 112 -1.32 -5.05 9.71
N VAL A 113 -2.57 -4.97 9.29
CA VAL A 113 -3.11 -5.77 8.19
C VAL A 113 -4.18 -4.96 7.48
N GLY A 114 -4.27 -5.06 6.16
CA GLY A 114 -5.28 -4.31 5.43
C GLY A 114 -5.28 -4.63 3.94
N PRO A 115 -6.44 -4.50 3.27
CA PRO A 115 -6.48 -4.47 1.83
C PRO A 115 -5.84 -3.19 1.30
N GLN A 116 -5.39 -3.25 0.04
CA GLN A 116 -4.86 -2.11 -0.69
C GLN A 116 -5.36 -2.14 -2.13
N ILE A 117 -5.72 -0.96 -2.64
CA ILE A 117 -5.97 -0.73 -4.06
C ILE A 117 -4.79 0.07 -4.62
N GLY A 118 -4.25 -0.33 -5.76
CA GLY A 118 -3.19 0.39 -6.46
C GLY A 118 -3.66 0.83 -7.84
N LEU A 119 -3.56 2.12 -8.14
CA LEU A 119 -3.85 2.70 -9.44
C LEU A 119 -2.54 3.00 -10.16
N LEU A 120 -2.32 2.38 -11.32
CA LEU A 120 -1.16 2.66 -12.15
C LEU A 120 -1.34 4.05 -12.79
N THR A 121 -0.43 4.98 -12.51
CA THR A 121 -0.48 6.35 -13.04
C THR A 121 0.54 6.62 -14.12
N SER A 122 1.63 5.84 -14.18
CA SER A 122 2.62 5.94 -15.24
C SER A 122 3.31 4.61 -15.42
N ALA A 123 3.50 4.21 -16.68
CA ALA A 123 4.30 3.07 -17.10
C ALA A 123 5.36 3.58 -18.08
N LYS A 124 6.64 3.30 -17.80
CA LYS A 124 7.75 3.67 -18.68
C LYS A 124 8.72 2.50 -18.84
N ILE A 125 9.29 2.36 -20.02
CA ILE A 125 10.39 1.46 -20.34
C ILE A 125 11.52 2.29 -20.96
N ASP A 126 12.71 2.30 -20.35
CA ASP A 126 13.84 3.16 -20.76
C ASP A 126 13.41 4.62 -21.05
N ASP A 127 12.62 5.16 -20.12
CA ASP A 127 12.06 6.52 -20.14
C ASP A 127 11.04 6.83 -21.26
N SER A 128 10.72 5.85 -22.09
CA SER A 128 9.62 5.92 -23.06
C SER A 128 8.30 5.48 -22.42
N ASP A 129 7.23 6.21 -22.65
CA ASP A 129 5.89 5.87 -22.16
C ASP A 129 5.33 4.66 -22.94
N VAL A 130 4.65 3.75 -22.23
CA VAL A 130 4.03 2.53 -22.79
C VAL A 130 2.62 2.31 -22.27
#